data_AF-A0A7J3DQ60-F1
#
_entry.id   AF-A0A7J3DQ60-F1
#
_cell.length_a   1.000
_cell.length_b   1.000
_cell.length_c   1.000
_cell.angle_alpha   90.00
_cell.angle_beta   90.00
_cell.angle_gamma   90.00
#
_symmetry.space_group_name_H-M   'P 1'
#
loop_
_entity.id
_entity.type
_entity.pdbx_description
1 polymer ?
#
loop_
_entity_poly.entity_id
_entity_poly.type
_entity_poly.pdbx_seq_one_letter_code
_entity_poly.pdbx_strand_id
1 'polypeptide(L)'
;MHKISAIFQNFIISNPKRAIWFMKSMPASFWEKQNKKLALEVFKEATQNSPTYKDFLKKQNIDPQTIKTIEDFQQKLPITSKKNFIQQYHLGDLVGDRFGEVFEICFSSGSTGVPVP
;
A
#
# COMPACT_ATOMS: atom_id res chain seq x y z
N MET A 1 9.39 14.23 8.20
CA MET A 1 9.53 12.93 8.91
C MET A 1 10.84 12.20 8.52
N HIS A 2 11.97 12.92 8.35
CA HIS A 2 13.22 12.32 7.84
C HIS A 2 14.28 12.00 8.91
N LYS A 3 14.29 12.68 10.07
CA LYS A 3 15.40 12.54 11.04
C LYS A 3 15.24 11.36 12.00
N ILE A 4 14.02 11.07 12.45
CA ILE A 4 13.75 9.96 13.39
C ILE A 4 13.84 8.60 12.66
N SER A 5 13.39 8.51 11.40
CA SER A 5 13.54 7.29 10.61
C SER A 5 15.01 7.02 10.24
N ALA A 6 15.82 8.06 10.08
CA ALA A 6 17.25 7.90 9.78
C ALA A 6 18.02 7.24 10.93
N ILE A 7 17.72 7.55 12.19
CA ILE A 7 18.37 6.88 13.33
C ILE A 7 17.95 5.41 13.41
N PHE A 8 16.66 5.15 13.23
CA PHE A 8 16.13 3.78 13.20
C PHE A 8 16.78 2.95 12.08
N GLN A 9 16.83 3.50 10.87
CA GLN A 9 17.42 2.86 9.70
C GLN A 9 18.92 2.64 9.88
N ASN A 10 19.65 3.69 10.30
CA ASN A 10 21.11 3.67 10.33
C ASN A 10 21.68 2.95 11.55
N PHE A 11 20.91 2.76 12.62
CA PHE A 11 21.40 2.15 13.86
C PHE A 11 20.81 0.77 14.17
N ILE A 12 19.50 0.58 13.91
CA ILE A 12 18.79 -0.66 14.23
C ILE A 12 18.75 -1.57 13.01
N ILE A 13 18.26 -1.08 11.87
CA ILE A 13 18.09 -1.90 10.66
C ILE A 13 19.43 -2.21 9.98
N SER A 14 20.40 -1.30 10.03
CA SER A 14 21.74 -1.47 9.43
C SER A 14 22.55 -2.64 10.01
N ASN A 15 22.19 -3.15 11.18
CA ASN A 15 22.86 -4.29 11.80
C ASN A 15 21.87 -5.47 11.97
N PRO A 16 22.12 -6.63 11.33
CA PRO A 16 21.17 -7.74 11.32
C PRO A 16 20.87 -8.29 12.72
N LYS A 17 21.85 -8.31 13.63
CA LYS A 17 21.61 -8.79 15.01
C LYS A 17 20.66 -7.85 15.76
N ARG A 18 20.85 -6.54 15.61
CA ARG A 18 19.98 -5.52 16.23
C ARG A 18 18.59 -5.53 15.61
N ALA A 19 18.51 -5.64 14.29
CA ALA A 19 17.24 -5.74 13.57
C ALA A 19 16.45 -6.98 14.05
N ILE A 20 17.07 -8.17 14.04
CA ILE A 20 16.40 -9.40 14.49
C ILE A 20 15.95 -9.28 15.95
N TRP A 21 16.81 -8.76 16.83
CA TRP A 21 16.45 -8.56 18.23
C TRP A 21 15.27 -7.61 18.36
N PHE A 22 15.31 -6.44 17.71
CA PHE A 22 14.24 -5.45 17.72
C PHE A 22 12.92 -6.04 17.21
N MET A 23 12.95 -6.74 16.07
CA MET A 23 11.77 -7.35 15.47
C MET A 23 11.12 -8.38 16.40
N LYS A 24 11.92 -9.16 17.13
CA LYS A 24 11.45 -10.20 18.05
C LYS A 24 11.02 -9.67 19.42
N SER A 25 11.63 -8.57 19.89
CA SER A 25 11.40 -8.05 21.24
C SER A 25 10.22 -7.10 21.34
N MET A 26 9.75 -6.53 20.22
CA MET A 26 8.61 -5.63 20.25
C MET A 26 7.28 -6.40 20.41
N PRO A 27 6.40 -5.95 21.32
CA PRO A 27 5.11 -6.59 21.52
C PRO A 27 4.19 -6.38 20.29
N ALA A 28 3.21 -7.27 20.11
CA ALA A 28 2.25 -7.18 19.00
C ALA A 28 1.56 -5.80 18.90
N SER A 29 1.18 -5.21 20.04
CA SER A 29 0.54 -3.89 20.11
C SER A 29 1.39 -2.76 19.53
N PHE A 30 2.72 -2.86 19.60
CA PHE A 30 3.63 -1.91 18.96
C PHE A 30 3.46 -1.98 17.44
N TRP A 31 3.50 -3.19 16.87
CA TRP A 31 3.35 -3.43 15.44
C TRP A 31 1.97 -3.04 14.92
N GLU A 32 0.92 -3.36 15.66
CA GLU A 32 -0.44 -2.93 15.31
C GLU A 32 -0.53 -1.40 15.19
N LYS A 33 0.06 -0.67 16.14
CA LYS A 33 0.09 0.80 16.08
C LYS A 33 0.86 1.31 14.86
N GLN A 34 2.01 0.72 14.53
CA GLN A 34 2.76 1.09 13.34
C GLN A 34 1.98 0.76 12.06
N ASN A 35 1.34 -0.40 11.99
CA ASN A 35 0.56 -0.84 10.84
C ASN A 35 -0.63 0.08 10.56
N LYS A 36 -1.35 0.51 11.60
CA LYS A 36 -2.47 1.47 11.47
C LYS A 36 -1.99 2.81 10.89
N LYS A 37 -0.82 3.30 11.34
CA LYS A 37 -0.22 4.53 10.82
C LYS A 37 0.22 4.35 9.35
N LEU A 38 0.91 3.25 9.05
CA LEU A 38 1.39 2.94 7.72
C LEU A 38 0.24 2.79 6.72
N ALA A 39 -0.86 2.14 7.10
CA ALA A 39 -2.03 1.98 6.25
C ALA A 39 -2.60 3.33 5.78
N LEU A 40 -2.70 4.32 6.67
CA LEU A 40 -3.17 5.66 6.33
C LEU A 40 -2.16 6.43 5.46
N GLU A 41 -0.86 6.28 5.74
CA GLU A 41 0.21 6.91 4.95
C GLU A 41 0.22 6.37 3.51
N VAL A 42 0.19 5.05 3.35
CA VAL A 42 0.15 4.39 2.04
C VAL A 42 -1.15 4.72 1.30
N PHE A 43 -2.29 4.76 1.99
CA PHE A 43 -3.55 5.18 1.37
C PHE A 43 -3.47 6.60 0.81
N LYS A 44 -2.93 7.53 1.60
CA LYS A 44 -2.75 8.92 1.18
C LYS A 44 -1.81 9.01 -0.02
N GLU A 45 -0.68 8.30 0.01
CA GLU A 45 0.27 8.26 -1.09
C GLU A 45 -0.38 7.68 -2.37
N ALA A 46 -1.07 6.54 -2.25
CA ALA A 46 -1.75 5.89 -3.36
C ALA A 46 -2.82 6.79 -3.98
N THR A 47 -3.67 7.42 -3.17
CA THR A 47 -4.73 8.33 -3.67
C THR A 47 -4.20 9.66 -4.18
N GLN A 48 -2.97 10.05 -3.84
CA GLN A 48 -2.31 11.24 -4.39
C GLN A 48 -1.62 10.94 -5.72
N ASN A 49 -0.93 9.80 -5.81
CA ASN A 49 0.01 9.52 -6.90
C ASN A 49 -0.50 8.51 -7.93
N SER A 50 -1.51 7.69 -7.62
CA SER A 50 -2.07 6.72 -8.57
C SER A 50 -3.39 7.22 -9.16
N PRO A 51 -3.46 7.52 -10.47
CA PRO A 51 -4.72 7.84 -11.16
C PRO A 51 -5.75 6.73 -11.00
N THR A 52 -5.31 5.48 -10.99
CA THR A 52 -6.16 4.29 -10.90
C THR A 52 -6.88 4.18 -9.55
N TYR A 53 -6.19 4.44 -8.43
CA TYR A 53 -6.87 4.47 -7.13
C TYR A 53 -7.86 5.65 -7.02
N LYS A 54 -7.55 6.81 -7.61
CA LYS A 54 -8.48 7.96 -7.65
C LYS A 54 -9.76 7.61 -8.43
N ASP A 55 -9.60 7.03 -9.62
CA ASP A 55 -10.73 6.64 -10.46
C ASP A 55 -11.58 5.54 -9.80
N PHE A 56 -10.94 4.54 -9.20
CA PHE A 56 -11.64 3.48 -8.48
C PHE A 56 -12.48 4.03 -7.32
N LEU A 57 -11.92 4.89 -6.47
CA LEU A 57 -12.67 5.47 -5.35
C LEU A 57 -13.81 6.38 -5.84
N LYS A 58 -13.59 7.14 -6.91
CA LYS A 58 -14.63 7.95 -7.56
C LYS A 58 -15.78 7.08 -8.07
N LYS A 59 -15.50 5.96 -8.74
CA LYS A 59 -16.51 4.99 -9.19
C LYS A 59 -17.31 4.37 -8.04
N GLN A 60 -16.71 4.29 -6.86
CA GLN A 60 -17.36 3.82 -5.62
C GLN A 60 -18.01 4.96 -4.82
N ASN A 61 -18.03 6.19 -5.34
CA ASN A 61 -18.56 7.40 -4.68
C ASN A 61 -17.89 7.70 -3.32
N ILE A 62 -16.59 7.45 -3.22
CA ILE A 62 -15.80 7.70 -2.01
C ILE A 62 -14.87 8.88 -2.24
N ASP A 63 -14.97 9.90 -1.38
CA ASP A 63 -14.02 11.00 -1.32
C ASP A 63 -12.83 10.62 -0.42
N PRO A 64 -11.60 10.51 -0.95
CA PRO A 64 -10.41 10.20 -0.17
C PRO A 64 -10.15 11.15 1.00
N GLN A 65 -10.60 12.42 0.91
CA GLN A 65 -10.40 13.40 1.98
C GLN A 65 -11.21 13.09 3.25
N THR A 66 -12.20 12.21 3.14
CA THR A 66 -13.04 11.76 4.27
C THR A 66 -12.41 10.64 5.09
N ILE A 67 -11.28 10.09 4.65
CA ILE A 67 -10.57 9.00 5.32
C ILE A 67 -9.43 9.59 6.14
N LYS A 68 -9.70 9.87 7.43
CA LYS A 68 -8.75 10.56 8.33
C LYS A 68 -8.26 9.65 9.44
N THR A 69 -9.08 8.70 9.87
CA THR A 69 -8.73 7.75 10.94
C THR A 69 -8.66 6.32 10.42
N ILE A 70 -8.10 5.43 11.24
CA ILE A 70 -8.08 4.01 10.89
C ILE A 70 -9.49 3.42 10.86
N GLU A 71 -10.40 3.94 11.65
CA GLU A 71 -11.81 3.54 11.65
C GLU A 71 -12.47 3.95 10.32
N ASP A 72 -12.19 5.15 9.82
CA ASP A 72 -12.64 5.55 8.47
C ASP A 72 -12.09 4.60 7.41
N PHE A 73 -10.80 4.29 7.47
CA PHE A 73 -10.14 3.39 6.54
C PHE A 73 -10.81 2.01 6.53
N GLN A 74 -11.12 1.47 7.71
CA GLN A 74 -11.72 0.14 7.85
C GLN A 74 -13.19 0.09 7.43
N GLN A 75 -13.96 1.15 7.70
CA GLN A 75 -15.41 1.14 7.50
C GLN A 75 -15.82 1.63 6.12
N LYS A 76 -15.08 2.58 5.54
CA LYS A 76 -15.51 3.28 4.32
C LYS A 76 -14.81 2.77 3.07
N LEU A 77 -13.60 2.21 3.17
CA LEU A 77 -12.87 1.78 1.96
C LEU A 77 -13.43 0.47 1.39
N PRO A 78 -13.59 0.39 0.07
CA PRO A 78 -14.07 -0.82 -0.57
C PRO A 78 -12.93 -1.82 -0.69
N ILE A 79 -13.24 -3.10 -0.47
CA ILE A 79 -12.26 -4.18 -0.64
C ILE A 79 -11.95 -4.35 -2.12
N THR A 80 -10.67 -4.32 -2.48
CA THR A 80 -10.21 -4.58 -3.85
C THR A 80 -10.11 -6.09 -4.11
N SER A 81 -10.38 -6.47 -5.36
CA SER A 81 -10.32 -7.84 -5.87
C SER A 81 -9.80 -7.81 -7.31
N LYS A 82 -9.44 -8.98 -7.85
CA LYS A 82 -9.09 -9.10 -9.28
C LYS A 82 -10.19 -8.53 -10.18
N LYS A 83 -11.46 -8.82 -9.86
CA LYS A 83 -12.63 -8.45 -10.67
C LYS A 83 -12.95 -6.96 -10.61
N ASN A 84 -12.99 -6.36 -9.42
CA ASN A 84 -13.45 -4.96 -9.26
C ASN A 84 -12.33 -3.91 -9.40
N PHE A 85 -11.06 -4.33 -9.43
CA PHE A 85 -9.93 -3.42 -9.51
C PHE A 85 -8.94 -3.85 -10.59
N ILE A 86 -8.13 -4.88 -10.37
CA ILE A 86 -6.97 -5.16 -11.24
C ILE A 86 -7.36 -5.38 -12.71
N GLN A 87 -8.44 -6.13 -12.98
CA GLN A 87 -8.92 -6.41 -14.34
C GLN A 87 -9.67 -5.24 -14.99
N GLN A 88 -9.88 -4.13 -14.27
CA GLN A 88 -10.59 -2.95 -14.77
C GLN A 88 -9.66 -1.89 -15.39
N TYR A 89 -8.35 -2.09 -15.30
CA TYR A 89 -7.34 -1.13 -15.74
C TYR A 89 -6.25 -1.82 -16.55
N HIS A 90 -5.60 -1.08 -17.45
CA HIS A 90 -4.41 -1.59 -18.12
C HIS A 90 -3.21 -1.53 -17.15
N LEU A 91 -2.20 -2.37 -17.39
CA LEU A 91 -1.01 -2.43 -16.53
C LEU A 91 -0.32 -1.07 -16.39
N GLY A 92 -0.24 -0.30 -17.48
CA GLY A 92 0.32 1.06 -17.44
C GLY A 92 -0.43 1.99 -16.48
N ASP A 93 -1.76 1.86 -16.38
CA ASP A 93 -2.58 2.66 -15.47
C ASP A 93 -2.36 2.24 -14.00
N LEU A 94 -2.21 0.93 -13.76
CA LEU A 94 -1.98 0.38 -12.41
C LEU A 94 -0.66 0.85 -11.81
N VAL A 95 0.39 0.94 -12.63
CA VAL A 95 1.73 1.38 -12.20
C VAL A 95 1.88 2.90 -12.27
N GLY A 96 1.22 3.55 -13.23
CA GLY A 96 1.30 5.00 -13.46
C GLY A 96 2.67 5.44 -13.99
N ASP A 97 3.09 6.65 -13.61
CA ASP A 97 4.30 7.32 -14.13
C ASP A 97 5.59 6.51 -13.95
N ARG A 98 5.59 5.55 -13.02
CA ARG A 98 6.73 4.69 -12.71
C ARG A 98 6.82 3.44 -13.59
N PHE A 99 5.96 3.30 -14.59
CA PHE A 99 5.96 2.13 -15.47
C PHE A 99 7.31 1.91 -16.17
N GLY A 100 8.03 2.99 -16.50
CA GLY A 100 9.38 2.90 -17.07
C GLY A 100 10.47 2.40 -16.11
N GLU A 101 10.20 2.34 -14.81
CA GLU A 101 11.12 1.82 -13.77
C GLU A 101 10.86 0.32 -13.48
N VAL A 102 9.90 -0.30 -14.15
CA VAL A 102 9.54 -1.70 -13.93
C VAL A 102 10.62 -2.62 -14.51
N PHE A 103 11.21 -3.45 -13.66
CA PHE A 103 12.25 -4.42 -14.04
C PHE A 103 11.69 -5.79 -14.43
N GLU A 104 10.52 -6.16 -13.90
CA GLU A 104 9.92 -7.48 -14.08
C GLU A 104 8.40 -7.37 -14.10
N ILE A 105 7.75 -8.14 -14.99
CA ILE A 105 6.30 -8.29 -15.03
C ILE A 105 5.98 -9.77 -14.84
N CYS A 106 5.25 -10.07 -13.77
CA CYS A 106 4.85 -11.42 -13.41
C CYS A 106 3.35 -11.59 -13.66
N PHE A 107 2.95 -12.74 -14.20
CA PHE A 107 1.53 -13.03 -14.41
C PHE A 107 1.07 -14.18 -13.52
N SER A 108 -0.13 -14.05 -12.96
CA SER A 108 -0.82 -15.15 -12.27
C SER A 108 -1.93 -15.72 -13.16
N SER A 109 -2.25 -17.00 -12.95
CA SER A 109 -3.43 -17.61 -13.56
C SER A 109 -4.69 -16.87 -13.10
N GLY A 110 -5.39 -16.27 -14.07
CA GLY A 110 -6.70 -15.66 -13.86
C GLY A 110 -7.80 -16.72 -13.93
N SER A 111 -8.89 -16.53 -13.19
CA SER A 111 -10.07 -17.39 -13.26
C SER A 111 -10.87 -17.23 -14.55
N THR A 112 -10.53 -16.24 -15.39
CA THR A 112 -11.22 -15.89 -16.63
C THR A 112 -10.50 -16.40 -17.89
N GLY A 113 -9.39 -17.13 -17.73
CA GLY A 113 -8.52 -17.52 -18.85
C GLY A 113 -7.62 -16.38 -19.37
N VAL A 114 -7.80 -15.15 -18.86
CA VAL A 114 -6.91 -14.01 -19.12
C VAL A 114 -5.95 -13.88 -17.93
N PRO A 115 -4.62 -13.98 -18.14
CA PRO A 115 -3.63 -13.79 -17.09
C PRO A 115 -3.73 -12.40 -16.46
N VAL A 116 -3.48 -12.33 -15.17
CA VAL A 116 -3.48 -11.05 -14.43
C VAL A 116 -2.02 -10.67 -14.13
N PRO A 117 -1.56 -9.48 -14.57
CA PRO A 117 -0.22 -8.98 -14.31
C PRO A 117 -0.01 -8.54 -12.84
#